data_AF-D7CJD9-F1
#
_entry.id   AF-D7CJD9-F1
#
_cell.length_a   1.000
_cell.length_b   1.000
_cell.length_c   1.000
_cell.angle_alpha   90.00
_cell.angle_beta   90.00
_cell.angle_gamma   90.00
#
_symmetry.space_group_name_H-M   'P 1'
#
loop_
_entity.id
_entity.type
_entity.pdbx_description
1 polymer ?
#
loop_
_entity_poly.entity_id
_entity_poly.type
_entity_poly.pdbx_seq_one_letter_code
_entity_poly.pdbx_strand_id
1 'polypeptide(L)' 'MDVKERIELARTLLNNAARMNARKELIYRLSQKVDQYVVEYMRKELKSEDKSN' A
#
# COMPACT_ATOMS: atom_id res chain seq x y z
N MET A 1 -0.89 -10.75 -8.29
CA MET A 1 -0.86 -9.28 -8.34
C MET A 1 0.52 -8.80 -8.03
N ASP A 2 1.02 -7.86 -8.80
CA ASP A 2 2.26 -7.15 -8.50
C ASP A 2 2.08 -6.23 -7.26
N VAL A 3 3.17 -5.72 -6.71
CA VAL A 3 3.12 -4.90 -5.49
C VAL A 3 2.48 -3.52 -5.73
N LYS A 4 2.65 -2.91 -6.91
CA LYS A 4 1.97 -1.68 -7.35
C LYS A 4 0.46 -1.91 -7.44
N GLU A 5 0.02 -3.02 -8.04
CA GLU A 5 -1.41 -3.40 -8.07
C GLU A 5 -1.99 -3.52 -6.65
N ARG A 6 -1.24 -4.11 -5.71
CA ARG A 6 -1.66 -4.22 -4.31
C ARG A 6 -1.75 -2.85 -3.62
N ILE A 7 -0.84 -1.92 -3.93
CA ILE A 7 -0.88 -0.53 -3.45
C ILE A 7 -2.14 0.17 -3.97
N GLU A 8 -2.42 0.10 -5.27
CA GLU A 8 -3.59 0.74 -5.87
C GLU A 8 -4.91 0.21 -5.30
N LEU A 9 -5.01 -1.11 -5.12
CA LEU A 9 -6.19 -1.73 -4.51
C LEU A 9 -6.38 -1.25 -3.07
N ALA A 10 -5.33 -1.28 -2.24
CA ALA A 10 -5.40 -0.85 -0.84
C ALA A 10 -5.73 0.65 -0.72
N ARG A 11 -5.15 1.49 -1.59
CA ARG A 11 -5.45 2.93 -1.65
C ARG A 11 -6.91 3.20 -2.02
N THR A 12 -7.43 2.47 -3.01
CA THR A 12 -8.83 2.58 -3.42
C THR A 12 -9.78 2.20 -2.27
N LEU A 13 -9.49 1.10 -1.57
CA LEU A 13 -10.27 0.69 -0.41
C LEU A 13 -10.22 1.72 0.73
N LEU A 14 -9.05 2.27 1.02
CA LEU A 14 -8.88 3.33 2.03
C LEU A 14 -9.72 4.56 1.67
N ASN A 15 -9.63 5.03 0.42
CA ASN A 15 -10.38 6.19 -0.06
C ASN A 15 -11.89 5.97 0.04
N ASN A 16 -12.37 4.78 -0.33
CA ASN A 16 -13.78 4.44 -0.22
C ASN A 16 -14.23 4.38 1.25
N ALA A 17 -13.43 3.77 2.13
CA ALA A 17 -13.73 3.72 3.56
C ALA A 17 -13.80 5.12 4.17
N ALA A 18 -12.89 6.02 3.80
CA ALA A 18 -12.93 7.42 4.24
C ALA A 18 -14.17 8.16 3.72
N ARG A 19 -14.51 7.99 2.44
CA ARG A 19 -15.72 8.60 1.83
C ARG A 19 -17.02 8.10 2.44
N MET A 20 -17.06 6.85 2.87
CA MET A 20 -18.23 6.24 3.51
C MET A 20 -18.32 6.57 5.01
N ASN A 21 -17.44 7.43 5.55
CA ASN A 21 -17.32 7.69 6.98
C ASN A 21 -17.23 6.40 7.80
N ALA A 22 -16.47 5.42 7.28
CA ALA A 22 -16.26 4.16 7.97
C ALA A 22 -15.61 4.39 9.34
N ARG A 23 -15.69 3.38 10.21
CA ARG A 23 -15.10 3.45 11.55
C ARG A 23 -13.61 3.77 11.44
N LYS A 24 -13.13 4.68 12.31
CA LYS A 24 -11.71 5.11 12.34
C LYS A 24 -10.73 3.94 12.38
N GLU A 25 -11.08 2.88 13.10
CA GLU A 25 -10.27 1.66 13.17
C GLU A 25 -10.10 0.97 11.81
N LEU A 26 -11.14 0.91 10.98
CA LEU A 26 -11.05 0.33 9.64
C LEU A 26 -10.16 1.18 8.73
N ILE A 27 -10.35 2.50 8.76
CA ILE A 27 -9.51 3.44 8.01
C ILE A 27 -8.04 3.30 8.43
N TYR A 28 -7.78 3.20 9.74
CA TYR A 28 -6.43 3.02 10.27
C TYR A 28 -5.78 1.70 9.82
N ARG A 29 -6.51 0.58 9.86
CA ARG A 29 -5.98 -0.70 9.38
C ARG A 29 -5.69 -0.68 7.88
N LEU A 30 -6.53 0.01 7.09
CA LEU A 30 -6.31 0.16 5.65
C LEU A 30 -5.10 1.05 5.34
N SER A 31 -4.89 2.15 6.09
CA SER A 31 -3.71 3.00 5.91
C SER A 31 -2.42 2.23 6.22
N GLN A 32 -2.38 1.47 7.32
CA GLN A 32 -1.24 0.61 7.65
C GLN A 32 -0.93 -0.41 6.53
N LYS A 33 -1.95 -0.93 5.85
CA LYS A 33 -1.75 -1.85 4.72
C LYS A 33 -1.16 -1.16 3.49
N VAL A 34 -1.59 0.07 3.19
CA VAL A 34 -0.98 0.88 2.13
C VAL A 34 0.50 1.11 2.44
N ASP A 35 0.83 1.54 3.66
CA ASP A 35 2.21 1.82 4.08
C ASP A 35 3.10 0.56 3.96
N GLN A 36 2.59 -0.60 4.38
CA GLN A 36 3.30 -1.87 4.25
C GLN A 36 3.64 -2.20 2.80
N TYR A 37 2.71 -1.99 1.87
CA TYR A 37 2.95 -2.27 0.45
C TYR A 37 3.88 -1.25 -0.21
N VAL A 38 3.83 0.01 0.20
CA VAL A 38 4.80 1.03 -0.24
C VAL A 38 6.21 0.65 0.19
N VAL A 39 6.40 0.27 1.45
CA VAL A 39 7.71 -0.19 1.95
C VAL A 39 8.18 -1.46 1.22
N GLU A 40 7.27 -2.41 0.95
CA GLU A 40 7.59 -3.60 0.17
C GLU A 40 8.06 -3.24 -1.25
N TYR A 41 7.38 -2.29 -1.91
CA TYR A 41 7.76 -1.80 -3.23
C TYR A 41 9.14 -1.17 -3.22
N MET A 42 9.39 -0.20 -2.33
CA MET A 42 10.68 0.48 -2.24
C MET A 42 11.84 -0.50 -1.97
N ARG A 43 11.62 -1.50 -1.10
CA ARG A 43 12.62 -2.53 -0.84
C ARG A 43 12.90 -3.43 -2.05
N LYS A 44 11.91 -3.67 -2.91
CA LYS A 44 12.11 -4.44 -4.14
C LYS A 44 12.90 -3.62 -5.15
N GLU A 45 12.56 -2.35 -5.35
CA GLU A 45 13.26 -1.45 -6.28
C GLU A 45 14.73 -1.26 -5.87
N LEU A 46 15.00 -1.02 -4.58
CA LEU A 46 16.38 -0.91 -4.06
C LEU A 46 17.19 -2.20 -4.26
N LYS A 47 16.56 -3.38 -4.15
CA LYS A 47 17.22 -4.67 -4.37
C LYS A 47 17.46 -5.00 -5.85
N SER A 48 16.71 -4.38 -6.77
CA SER A 48 16.98 -4.51 -8.21
C SER A 48 18.13 -3.61 -8.67
N GLU A 49 18.33 -2.47 -8.01
CA GLU A 49 19.47 -1.57 -8.28
C GLU A 49 20.80 -2.20 -7.85
N ASP A 50 20.85 -2.88 -6.69
CA ASP A 50 22.06 -3.56 -6.18
C ASP A 50 22.52 -4.76 -7.02
N LYS A 51 21.65 -5.36 -7.85
CA LYS A 51 21.99 -6.52 -8.69
C LYS A 51 22.53 -6.15 -10.08
N SER A 52 22.59 -4.85 -10.38
CA SER A 52 22.96 -4.33 -11.70
C SER A 52 24.33 -3.65 -11.72
N ASN A 53 25.11 -3.77 -10.64
CA ASN A 53 26.45 -3.20 -10.46
C ASN A 53 27.52 -4.29 -10.29
#